data_AF-L1QDU5-F1
#
_entry.id   AF-L1QDU5-F1
#
_cell.length_a   1.000
_cell.length_b   1.000
_cell.length_c   1.000
_cell.angle_alpha   90.00
_cell.angle_beta   90.00
_cell.angle_gamma   90.00
#
_symmetry.space_group_name_H-M   'P 1'
#
loop_
_entity.id
_entity.type
_entity.pdbx_description
1 polymer ?
#
loop_
_entity_poly.entity_id
_entity_poly.type
_entity_poly.pdbx_seq_one_letter_code
_entity_poly.pdbx_strand_id
1 'polypeptide(L)'
;MAREKFAKKVGVSLAIMLAINSMASISVQATTEITNEVVNTLSEKKLTINPLPQSMEILNGQVELTETINIIGADQADLYAVELLKSILTNMDITVNEIPVEGATTIYIGEVNDNIVEMEDAITELAVDTSTVTKSEGYILAAKDDEAGDKIIIRGNDESGTFYGVQTLKQIIENDNDKNIEEVVIKDEPNIELRAVVEGFYGTPWTQEERLDQLKMYGENKMNAYIYAPKSDPYHRDLWREPYPESELDRMQELIYTANENKVDFIFAISPGIDIKFDGEEGEADFQALLNKCETLYEMGVRRFAILWDDIEHSQGDKHAEILNRFNEEFVKVKDGVKSLITVPKEYWETSMFDLDGVTIQKYTKDFAETLDEDIEVMWTGHHVIPSHGVTMEDVDVVTNIYGKKMMLWWNYPVNDYKEDKLGLGPMYGFDNNLDEKMSGFIINPMRFAEASKISTLTGADYAWNTKAYDYERSWDNALKVVGGEAKEELKYVADHSTRLDTGRPDSPELDSFIETMWEKWDNGEDVSSELATLKSEFEKMISTPDSLREKLDNEELLSQMEKQLVKFEKYGEVGLGIVSMLESIQNDDMVGFWNKKYEGMKALAELDSLEGIIAEKVVDPFIRIS
;
A
#
# COMPACT_ATOMS: atom_id res chain seq x y z
N MET A 1 32.30 53.49 -41.32
CA MET A 1 32.94 53.02 -40.07
C MET A 1 31.91 52.79 -38.96
N ALA A 2 30.90 51.95 -39.22
CA ALA A 2 29.86 51.58 -38.26
C ALA A 2 29.36 50.14 -38.51
N ARG A 3 30.27 49.24 -38.92
CA ARG A 3 29.96 47.82 -39.15
C ARG A 3 31.03 46.84 -38.66
N GLU A 4 32.07 47.31 -37.97
CA GLU A 4 33.11 46.45 -37.35
C GLU A 4 33.16 46.56 -35.81
N LYS A 5 32.32 47.39 -35.18
CA LYS A 5 32.23 47.50 -33.71
C LYS A 5 31.01 46.82 -33.09
N PHE A 6 30.09 46.24 -33.89
CA PHE A 6 28.95 45.47 -33.39
C PHE A 6 29.24 43.95 -33.33
N ALA A 7 30.16 43.46 -34.17
CA ALA A 7 30.57 42.05 -34.19
C ALA A 7 31.50 41.63 -33.03
N LYS A 8 31.96 42.58 -32.20
CA LYS A 8 32.85 42.29 -31.06
C LYS A 8 32.18 42.40 -29.68
N LYS A 9 30.88 42.72 -29.61
CA LYS A 9 30.08 42.72 -28.36
C LYS A 9 28.99 41.66 -28.29
N VAL A 10 28.71 40.92 -29.37
CA VAL A 10 27.82 39.74 -29.35
C VAL A 10 28.60 38.43 -29.18
N GLY A 11 29.90 38.41 -29.49
CA GLY A 11 30.77 37.23 -29.34
C GLY A 11 31.31 36.95 -27.93
N VAL A 12 30.97 37.76 -26.92
CA VAL A 12 31.43 37.55 -25.52
C VAL A 12 30.26 37.20 -24.59
N SER A 13 29.01 37.42 -25.00
CA SER A 13 27.82 37.00 -24.23
C SER A 13 27.26 35.63 -24.63
N LEU A 14 27.62 35.08 -25.81
CA LEU A 14 27.27 33.71 -26.19
C LEU A 14 28.30 32.65 -25.75
N ALA A 15 29.56 33.04 -25.52
CA ALA A 15 30.59 32.11 -25.06
C ALA A 15 30.49 31.78 -23.55
N ILE A 16 29.74 32.58 -22.78
CA ILE A 16 29.49 32.33 -21.36
C ILE A 16 28.20 31.50 -21.15
N MET A 17 27.19 31.58 -22.04
CA MET A 17 26.02 30.68 -21.97
C MET A 17 26.30 29.28 -22.52
N LEU A 18 27.17 29.12 -23.52
CA LEU A 18 27.54 27.81 -24.06
C LEU A 18 28.60 27.06 -23.23
N ALA A 19 29.33 27.75 -22.35
CA ALA A 19 30.24 27.12 -21.38
C ALA A 19 29.53 26.66 -20.10
N ILE A 20 28.33 27.18 -19.79
CA ILE A 20 27.54 26.75 -18.62
C ILE A 20 26.72 25.48 -18.94
N ASN A 21 26.18 25.34 -20.16
CA ASN A 21 25.44 24.12 -20.53
C ASN A 21 26.34 22.91 -20.88
N SER A 22 27.59 23.13 -21.29
CA SER A 22 28.55 22.04 -21.54
C SER A 22 29.30 21.60 -20.28
N MET A 23 29.45 22.46 -19.26
CA MET A 23 29.92 22.03 -17.94
C MET A 23 28.82 21.38 -17.11
N ALA A 24 27.53 21.69 -17.32
CA ALA A 24 26.43 21.00 -16.67
C ALA A 24 26.23 19.57 -17.21
N SER A 25 26.41 19.34 -18.52
CA SER A 25 26.28 17.99 -19.10
C SER A 25 27.50 17.10 -18.83
N ILE A 26 28.70 17.68 -18.75
CA ILE A 26 29.92 16.94 -18.36
C ILE A 26 29.98 16.74 -16.84
N SER A 27 29.49 17.68 -16.03
CA SER A 27 29.36 17.45 -14.59
C SER A 27 28.29 16.42 -14.29
N VAL A 28 27.16 16.43 -15.03
CA VAL A 28 26.12 15.38 -14.89
C VAL A 28 26.72 14.04 -15.29
N GLN A 29 27.27 13.83 -16.50
CA GLN A 29 27.85 12.54 -16.89
C GLN A 29 29.02 12.07 -16.03
N ALA A 30 29.91 12.95 -15.58
CA ALA A 30 30.98 12.56 -14.64
C ALA A 30 30.42 12.28 -13.24
N THR A 31 29.37 12.96 -12.80
CA THR A 31 28.65 12.57 -11.57
C THR A 31 27.79 11.33 -11.77
N THR A 32 27.31 11.00 -12.98
CA THR A 32 26.55 9.77 -13.30
C THR A 32 27.47 8.58 -13.46
N GLU A 33 28.68 8.75 -14.00
CA GLU A 33 29.71 7.71 -14.00
C GLU A 33 30.34 7.55 -12.63
N ILE A 34 30.56 8.61 -11.85
CA ILE A 34 31.03 8.48 -10.45
C ILE A 34 29.90 8.00 -9.54
N THR A 35 28.63 8.34 -9.75
CA THR A 35 27.51 7.73 -9.01
C THR A 35 27.28 6.31 -9.49
N ASN A 36 27.35 5.97 -10.78
CA ASN A 36 27.24 4.58 -11.22
C ASN A 36 28.48 3.75 -10.87
N GLU A 37 29.66 4.33 -10.72
CA GLU A 37 30.88 3.63 -10.29
C GLU A 37 30.94 3.55 -8.76
N VAL A 38 30.37 4.49 -8.00
CA VAL A 38 30.14 4.38 -6.54
C VAL A 38 28.94 3.48 -6.20
N VAL A 39 27.91 3.45 -7.05
CA VAL A 39 26.74 2.56 -6.95
C VAL A 39 27.07 1.15 -7.48
N ASN A 40 27.97 1.00 -8.46
CA ASN A 40 28.45 -0.33 -8.90
C ASN A 40 29.71 -0.83 -8.16
N THR A 41 30.38 -0.02 -7.32
CA THR A 41 31.41 -0.52 -6.40
C THR A 41 30.86 -0.91 -5.02
N LEU A 42 29.56 -0.72 -4.79
CA LEU A 42 28.79 -1.36 -3.73
C LEU A 42 27.82 -2.36 -4.38
N SER A 43 28.37 -3.49 -4.83
CA SER A 43 27.63 -4.76 -4.83
C SER A 43 27.41 -5.19 -3.36
N GLU A 44 26.82 -4.31 -2.55
CA GLU A 44 26.30 -4.63 -1.23
C GLU A 44 25.01 -5.41 -1.45
N LYS A 45 24.92 -6.63 -0.92
CA LYS A 45 23.66 -7.37 -0.86
C LYS A 45 22.61 -6.46 -0.21
N LYS A 46 21.60 -6.05 -0.99
CA LYS A 46 20.55 -5.15 -0.51
C LYS A 46 19.41 -5.98 0.08
N LEU A 47 19.36 -6.08 1.41
CA LEU A 47 18.22 -6.67 2.11
C LEU A 47 16.95 -5.92 1.72
N THR A 48 15.97 -6.64 1.17
CA THR A 48 14.64 -6.09 0.85
C THR A 48 13.68 -6.40 1.99
N ILE A 49 13.36 -5.39 2.80
CA ILE A 49 12.42 -5.50 3.92
C ILE A 49 11.21 -4.60 3.63
N ASN A 50 10.00 -5.13 3.85
CA ASN A 50 8.74 -4.42 3.73
C ASN A 50 7.88 -4.61 4.99
N PRO A 51 7.40 -3.54 5.64
CA PRO A 51 7.78 -2.14 5.45
C PRO A 51 9.27 -1.85 5.69
N LEU A 52 9.77 -0.73 5.14
CA LEU A 52 11.14 -0.27 5.38
C LEU A 52 11.32 0.12 6.86
N PRO A 53 12.27 -0.49 7.59
CA PRO A 53 12.52 -0.14 8.99
C PRO A 53 12.95 1.32 9.17
N GLN A 54 12.63 1.91 10.34
CA GLN A 54 13.08 3.26 10.71
C GLN A 54 14.60 3.39 10.70
N SER A 55 15.30 2.35 11.16
CA SER A 55 16.76 2.27 11.16
C SER A 55 17.20 0.82 10.94
N MET A 56 18.11 0.64 10.00
CA MET A 56 18.76 -0.64 9.70
C MET A 56 20.25 -0.38 9.44
N GLU A 57 21.09 -1.01 10.24
CA GLU A 57 22.55 -1.00 10.08
C GLU A 57 23.01 -2.42 9.74
N ILE A 58 23.49 -2.62 8.51
CA ILE A 58 24.13 -3.87 8.08
C ILE A 58 25.60 -3.79 8.47
N LEU A 59 26.09 -4.80 9.21
CA LEU A 59 27.45 -4.86 9.71
C LEU A 59 28.32 -5.78 8.84
N ASN A 60 29.63 -5.77 9.08
CA ASN A 60 30.57 -6.62 8.35
C ASN A 60 30.71 -7.98 9.07
N GLY A 61 29.75 -8.87 8.87
CA GLY A 61 29.74 -10.21 9.45
C GLY A 61 28.55 -11.03 8.94
N GLN A 62 28.51 -12.31 9.30
CA GLN A 62 27.38 -13.19 9.02
C GLN A 62 27.02 -13.98 10.26
N VAL A 63 25.72 -14.20 10.44
CA VAL A 63 25.16 -15.08 11.47
C VAL A 63 24.73 -16.38 10.81
N GLU A 64 25.32 -17.48 11.25
CA GLU A 64 24.89 -18.82 10.87
C GLU A 64 23.69 -19.25 11.72
N LEU A 65 22.61 -19.69 11.09
CA LEU A 65 21.51 -20.39 11.71
C LEU A 65 21.86 -21.88 11.75
N THR A 66 22.48 -22.31 12.84
CA THR A 66 22.96 -23.68 13.01
C THR A 66 21.84 -24.72 12.88
N GLU A 67 22.18 -25.97 12.55
CA GLU A 67 21.22 -27.09 12.42
C GLU A 67 20.31 -27.31 13.65
N THR A 68 20.79 -26.87 14.81
CA THR A 68 19.97 -26.75 16.02
C THR A 68 20.08 -25.35 16.60
N ILE A 69 19.00 -24.80 17.14
CA ILE A 69 18.97 -23.45 17.72
C ILE A 69 18.47 -23.47 19.17
N ASN A 70 19.06 -22.63 20.00
CA ASN A 70 18.54 -22.34 21.33
C ASN A 70 17.54 -21.18 21.25
N ILE A 71 16.38 -21.31 21.89
CA ILE A 71 15.45 -20.16 22.06
C ILE A 71 15.33 -19.87 23.55
N ILE A 72 15.63 -18.63 23.95
CA ILE A 72 15.56 -18.15 25.33
C ILE A 72 14.48 -17.06 25.42
N GLY A 73 13.60 -17.18 26.42
CA GLY A 73 12.47 -16.25 26.64
C GLY A 73 11.13 -16.70 26.06
N ALA A 74 11.09 -17.81 25.31
CA ALA A 74 9.89 -18.32 24.64
C ALA A 74 8.70 -18.68 25.55
N ASP A 75 8.92 -18.82 26.86
CA ASP A 75 7.88 -19.08 27.86
C ASP A 75 7.27 -17.81 28.47
N GLN A 76 7.87 -16.65 28.20
CA GLN A 76 7.41 -15.33 28.65
C GLN A 76 6.89 -14.48 27.48
N ALA A 77 7.58 -14.56 26.33
CA ALA A 77 7.27 -13.81 25.13
C ALA A 77 5.87 -14.09 24.55
N ASP A 78 5.39 -13.20 23.68
CA ASP A 78 4.16 -13.39 22.92
C ASP A 78 4.05 -14.78 22.25
N LEU A 79 2.90 -15.44 22.49
CA LEU A 79 2.63 -16.79 21.99
C LEU A 79 2.73 -16.87 20.47
N TYR A 80 2.11 -15.93 19.75
CA TYR A 80 2.04 -15.98 18.29
C TYR A 80 3.39 -15.64 17.65
N ALA A 81 4.16 -14.73 18.23
CA ALA A 81 5.53 -14.45 17.80
C ALA A 81 6.43 -15.70 17.95
N VAL A 82 6.32 -16.41 19.07
CA VAL A 82 7.08 -17.65 19.32
C VAL A 82 6.66 -18.78 18.38
N GLU A 83 5.35 -18.95 18.13
CA GLU A 83 4.85 -19.95 17.19
C GLU A 83 5.29 -19.65 15.75
N LEU A 84 5.23 -18.39 15.33
CA LEU A 84 5.75 -17.95 14.03
C LEU A 84 7.26 -18.23 13.92
N LEU A 85 8.04 -17.87 14.94
CA LEU A 85 9.49 -18.12 14.95
C LEU A 85 9.79 -19.62 14.80
N LYS A 86 9.10 -20.48 15.55
CA LYS A 86 9.26 -21.94 15.45
C LYS A 86 8.85 -22.46 14.08
N SER A 87 7.81 -21.90 13.47
CA SER A 87 7.38 -22.28 12.12
C SER A 87 8.44 -21.93 11.08
N ILE A 88 9.04 -20.74 11.16
CA ILE A 88 10.14 -20.31 10.27
C ILE A 88 11.32 -21.29 10.39
N LEU A 89 11.77 -21.56 11.61
CA LEU A 89 12.89 -22.48 11.85
C LEU A 89 12.59 -23.90 11.34
N THR A 90 11.36 -24.38 11.55
CA THR A 90 10.94 -25.71 11.06
C THR A 90 10.96 -25.78 9.52
N ASN A 91 10.53 -24.72 8.84
CA ASN A 91 10.54 -24.65 7.37
C ASN A 91 11.97 -24.63 6.79
N MET A 92 12.97 -24.26 7.60
CA MET A 92 14.40 -24.32 7.26
C MET A 92 15.07 -25.64 7.68
N ASP A 93 14.30 -26.64 8.13
CA ASP A 93 14.79 -27.90 8.71
C ASP A 93 15.70 -27.69 9.96
N ILE A 94 15.51 -26.60 10.70
CA ILE A 94 16.26 -26.29 11.93
C ILE A 94 15.51 -26.83 13.16
N THR A 95 16.22 -27.55 14.02
CA THR A 95 15.63 -28.12 15.25
C THR A 95 15.80 -27.18 16.44
N VAL A 96 14.73 -26.87 17.15
CA VAL A 96 14.80 -26.12 18.42
C VAL A 96 15.23 -27.05 19.55
N ASN A 97 16.28 -26.67 20.27
CA ASN A 97 16.80 -27.43 21.39
C ASN A 97 15.90 -27.33 22.63
N GLU A 98 15.59 -28.47 23.26
CA GLU A 98 14.87 -28.50 24.55
C GLU A 98 15.72 -27.99 25.71
N ILE A 99 17.05 -28.16 25.61
CA ILE A 99 18.04 -27.71 26.59
C ILE A 99 19.12 -26.96 25.81
N PRO A 100 19.55 -25.75 26.22
CA PRO A 100 20.57 -24.99 25.52
C PRO A 100 21.84 -25.80 25.23
N VAL A 101 22.28 -25.79 23.97
CA VAL A 101 23.49 -26.46 23.49
C VAL A 101 24.58 -25.41 23.27
N GLU A 102 25.76 -25.64 23.85
CA GLU A 102 26.94 -24.77 23.68
C GLU A 102 27.39 -24.73 22.21
N GLY A 103 27.66 -23.54 21.69
CA GLY A 103 28.08 -23.31 20.30
C GLY A 103 26.95 -23.33 19.27
N ALA A 104 25.70 -23.60 19.66
CA ALA A 104 24.54 -23.41 18.80
C ALA A 104 24.07 -21.95 18.82
N THR A 105 23.58 -21.46 17.68
CA THR A 105 22.99 -20.12 17.56
C THR A 105 21.85 -19.95 18.54
N THR A 106 21.80 -18.80 19.20
CA THR A 106 20.84 -18.53 20.27
C THR A 106 19.97 -17.33 19.91
N ILE A 107 18.65 -17.55 19.90
CA ILE A 107 17.63 -16.52 19.69
C ILE A 107 17.03 -16.15 21.04
N TYR A 108 17.18 -14.89 21.43
CA TYR A 108 16.52 -14.29 22.58
C TYR A 108 15.26 -13.56 22.09
N ILE A 109 14.10 -13.90 22.66
CA ILE A 109 12.81 -13.33 22.26
C ILE A 109 11.99 -12.94 23.49
N GLY A 110 11.35 -11.77 23.46
CA GLY A 110 10.42 -11.32 24.51
C GLY A 110 10.15 -9.82 24.49
N GLU A 111 9.31 -9.38 25.42
CA GLU A 111 8.91 -7.98 25.56
C GLU A 111 9.76 -7.23 26.59
N VAL A 112 9.76 -5.90 26.51
CA VAL A 112 10.45 -5.00 27.46
C VAL A 112 10.06 -5.22 28.93
N ASN A 113 8.87 -5.76 29.19
CA ASN A 113 8.36 -6.01 30.54
C ASN A 113 8.64 -7.43 31.05
N ASP A 114 9.21 -8.30 30.22
CA ASP A 114 9.58 -9.65 30.62
C ASP A 114 10.87 -9.65 31.44
N ASN A 115 10.97 -10.59 32.37
CA ASN A 115 12.16 -10.72 33.21
C ASN A 115 13.11 -11.77 32.62
N ILE A 116 13.65 -11.49 31.43
CA ILE A 116 14.59 -12.37 30.72
C ILE A 116 16.01 -11.82 30.89
N VAL A 117 16.68 -12.25 31.97
CA VAL A 117 18.00 -11.74 32.36
C VAL A 117 19.04 -12.01 31.27
N GLU A 118 18.96 -13.18 30.64
CA GLU A 118 19.89 -13.61 29.60
C GLU A 118 19.80 -12.73 28.34
N MET A 119 18.61 -12.19 28.02
CA MET A 119 18.44 -11.25 26.91
C MET A 119 19.09 -9.90 27.24
N GLU A 120 18.88 -9.38 28.44
CA GLU A 120 19.47 -8.09 28.86
C GLU A 120 21.00 -8.18 28.97
N ASP A 121 21.54 -9.32 29.40
CA ASP A 121 22.96 -9.62 29.35
C ASP A 121 23.48 -9.63 27.90
N ALA A 122 22.77 -10.31 26.97
CA ALA A 122 23.13 -10.34 25.55
C ALA A 122 23.07 -8.95 24.88
N ILE A 123 22.05 -8.14 25.20
CA ILE A 123 21.94 -6.74 24.73
C ILE A 123 23.16 -5.92 25.17
N THR A 124 23.56 -6.09 26.44
CA THR A 124 24.72 -5.38 27.01
C THR A 124 26.02 -5.84 26.35
N GLU A 125 26.21 -7.14 26.17
CA GLU A 125 27.39 -7.75 25.56
C GLU A 125 27.55 -7.31 24.09
N LEU A 126 26.46 -7.32 23.32
CA LEU A 126 26.44 -6.94 21.91
C LEU A 126 26.39 -5.42 21.69
N ALA A 127 26.38 -4.63 22.76
CA ALA A 127 26.29 -3.17 22.75
C ALA A 127 25.11 -2.64 21.90
N VAL A 128 23.94 -3.29 22.01
CA VAL A 128 22.73 -2.89 21.30
C VAL A 128 22.04 -1.76 22.06
N ASP A 129 21.95 -0.59 21.46
CA ASP A 129 21.25 0.55 22.08
C ASP A 129 19.73 0.43 21.89
N THR A 130 19.03 0.28 23.01
CA THR A 130 17.57 0.10 23.06
C THR A 130 16.77 1.37 23.31
N SER A 131 17.43 2.50 23.56
CA SER A 131 16.79 3.70 24.07
C SER A 131 15.97 4.50 23.05
N THR A 132 16.12 4.20 21.77
CA THR A 132 15.52 4.99 20.67
C THR A 132 14.16 4.49 20.20
N VAL A 133 13.76 3.27 20.57
CA VAL A 133 12.47 2.68 20.19
C VAL A 133 11.53 2.78 21.38
N THR A 134 10.47 3.57 21.26
CA THR A 134 9.66 3.98 22.42
C THR A 134 8.16 3.83 22.23
N LYS A 135 7.70 3.72 20.98
CA LYS A 135 6.28 3.58 20.68
C LYS A 135 5.80 2.14 20.87
N SER A 136 4.49 1.99 21.04
CA SER A 136 3.81 0.69 20.90
C SER A 136 4.11 0.10 19.52
N GLU A 137 4.10 -1.23 19.42
CA GLU A 137 4.45 -2.01 18.23
C GLU A 137 5.92 -1.87 17.78
N GLY A 138 6.71 -1.07 18.49
CA GLY A 138 8.14 -0.92 18.24
C GLY A 138 8.93 -2.15 18.69
N TYR A 139 10.02 -2.44 17.99
CA TYR A 139 10.91 -3.55 18.32
C TYR A 139 12.37 -3.26 17.94
N ILE A 140 13.24 -4.10 18.50
CA ILE A 140 14.64 -4.16 18.15
C ILE A 140 14.94 -5.57 17.68
N LEU A 141 15.61 -5.67 16.54
CA LEU A 141 16.16 -6.91 16.03
C LEU A 141 17.67 -6.76 15.87
N ALA A 142 18.47 -7.62 16.49
CA ALA A 142 19.91 -7.60 16.32
C ALA A 142 20.42 -9.02 16.07
N ALA A 143 21.06 -9.26 14.93
CA ALA A 143 21.75 -10.49 14.60
C ALA A 143 23.26 -10.18 14.51
N LYS A 144 24.07 -10.80 15.39
CA LYS A 144 25.52 -10.61 15.43
C LYS A 144 26.28 -11.91 15.62
N ASP A 145 27.45 -12.01 15.00
CA ASP A 145 28.39 -13.08 15.24
C ASP A 145 28.91 -13.07 16.69
N ASP A 146 29.27 -14.25 17.20
CA ASP A 146 29.89 -14.38 18.53
C ASP A 146 30.75 -15.64 18.61
N GLU A 147 31.95 -15.54 19.19
CA GLU A 147 32.87 -16.68 19.31
C GLU A 147 32.28 -17.86 20.12
N ALA A 148 31.32 -17.61 21.01
CA ALA A 148 30.62 -18.62 21.79
C ALA A 148 29.37 -19.21 21.10
N GLY A 149 29.03 -18.70 19.91
CA GLY A 149 27.85 -19.05 19.12
C GLY A 149 26.98 -17.81 18.85
N ASP A 150 26.62 -17.62 17.58
CA ASP A 150 25.95 -16.41 17.11
C ASP A 150 24.63 -16.12 17.84
N LYS A 151 24.30 -14.82 17.94
CA LYS A 151 23.20 -14.33 18.77
C LYS A 151 22.23 -13.52 17.95
N ILE A 152 20.94 -13.81 18.13
CA ILE A 152 19.83 -13.02 17.58
C ILE A 152 18.96 -12.53 18.73
N ILE A 153 18.71 -11.24 18.80
CA ILE A 153 17.82 -10.61 19.79
C ILE A 153 16.58 -10.10 19.06
N ILE A 154 15.40 -10.43 19.56
CA ILE A 154 14.12 -9.88 19.17
C ILE A 154 13.44 -9.35 20.42
N ARG A 155 13.45 -8.03 20.60
CA ARG A 155 12.89 -7.37 21.77
C ARG A 155 11.78 -6.42 21.37
N GLY A 156 10.54 -6.80 21.65
CA GLY A 156 9.37 -5.95 21.42
C GLY A 156 9.12 -4.98 22.58
N ASN A 157 8.51 -3.83 22.28
CA ASN A 157 7.93 -2.95 23.31
C ASN A 157 6.62 -3.51 23.87
N ASP A 158 5.96 -4.37 23.10
CA ASP A 158 4.74 -5.10 23.42
C ASP A 158 4.66 -6.38 22.55
N GLU A 159 3.63 -7.19 22.75
CA GLU A 159 3.42 -8.44 22.01
C GLU A 159 3.40 -8.26 20.49
N SER A 160 2.80 -7.17 20.00
CA SER A 160 2.77 -6.85 18.57
C SER A 160 4.15 -6.50 18.04
N GLY A 161 4.93 -5.72 18.80
CA GLY A 161 6.33 -5.42 18.47
C GLY A 161 7.18 -6.69 18.37
N THR A 162 7.03 -7.62 19.31
CA THR A 162 7.74 -8.91 19.26
C THR A 162 7.37 -9.69 18.00
N PHE A 163 6.08 -9.78 17.67
CA PHE A 163 5.60 -10.42 16.44
C PHE A 163 6.18 -9.76 15.18
N TYR A 164 6.19 -8.42 15.11
CA TYR A 164 6.76 -7.68 13.97
C TYR A 164 8.29 -7.80 13.85
N GLY A 165 8.99 -7.99 14.98
CA GLY A 165 10.40 -8.34 14.99
C GLY A 165 10.66 -9.70 14.35
N VAL A 166 9.83 -10.70 14.66
CA VAL A 166 9.90 -12.03 14.02
C VAL A 166 9.56 -11.96 12.53
N GLN A 167 8.57 -11.17 12.12
CA GLN A 167 8.27 -10.95 10.69
C GLN A 167 9.46 -10.34 9.93
N THR A 168 10.21 -9.46 10.58
CA THR A 168 11.42 -8.87 9.98
C THR A 168 12.54 -9.90 9.86
N LEU A 169 12.73 -10.74 10.89
CA LEU A 169 13.65 -11.87 10.81
C LEU A 169 13.29 -12.82 9.65
N LYS A 170 12.00 -13.14 9.50
CA LYS A 170 11.48 -13.97 8.39
C LYS A 170 11.94 -13.42 7.04
N GLN A 171 11.73 -12.13 6.81
CA GLN A 171 12.11 -11.50 5.55
C GLN A 171 13.63 -11.49 5.33
N ILE A 172 14.43 -11.27 6.38
CA ILE A 172 15.90 -11.34 6.27
C ILE A 172 16.33 -12.74 5.81
N ILE A 173 15.78 -13.79 6.42
CA ILE A 173 16.04 -15.18 6.06
C ILE A 173 15.64 -15.46 4.60
N GLU A 174 14.44 -15.02 4.19
CA GLU A 174 13.90 -15.25 2.85
C GLU A 174 14.66 -14.50 1.74
N ASN A 175 15.32 -13.38 2.06
CA ASN A 175 16.12 -12.63 1.07
C ASN A 175 17.32 -13.43 0.55
N ASP A 176 18.03 -14.12 1.43
CA ASP A 176 19.20 -14.92 1.06
C ASP A 176 18.82 -16.39 0.74
N ASN A 177 17.66 -16.85 1.23
CA ASN A 177 17.26 -18.27 1.21
C ASN A 177 18.41 -19.19 1.68
N ASP A 178 19.14 -18.73 2.69
CA ASP A 178 20.34 -19.34 3.23
C ASP A 178 20.22 -19.39 4.76
N LYS A 179 20.90 -20.35 5.38
CA LYS A 179 21.10 -20.40 6.82
C LYS A 179 22.09 -19.33 7.28
N ASN A 180 22.82 -18.67 6.39
CA ASN A 180 23.72 -17.57 6.73
C ASN A 180 23.05 -16.23 6.40
N ILE A 181 22.68 -15.48 7.43
CA ILE A 181 22.10 -14.14 7.29
C ILE A 181 23.14 -13.07 7.58
N GLU A 182 23.00 -11.90 6.98
CA GLU A 182 23.87 -10.76 7.25
C GLU A 182 23.74 -10.29 8.71
N GLU A 183 24.85 -9.86 9.31
CA GLU A 183 24.78 -9.16 10.59
C GLU A 183 24.02 -7.85 10.44
N VAL A 184 23.07 -7.62 11.35
CA VAL A 184 22.20 -6.46 11.25
C VAL A 184 21.74 -6.00 12.63
N VAL A 185 21.60 -4.69 12.78
CA VAL A 185 20.87 -4.07 13.89
C VAL A 185 19.74 -3.22 13.32
N ILE A 186 18.52 -3.59 13.67
CA ILE A 186 17.29 -2.92 13.29
C ILE A 186 16.62 -2.35 14.54
N LYS A 187 16.22 -1.09 14.43
CA LYS A 187 15.43 -0.39 15.44
C LYS A 187 14.23 0.19 14.73
N ASP A 188 13.03 -0.25 15.09
CA ASP A 188 11.87 -0.03 14.25
C ASP A 188 10.61 0.22 15.07
N GLU A 189 9.75 1.09 14.55
CA GLU A 189 8.45 1.45 15.12
C GLU A 189 7.59 2.15 14.05
N PRO A 190 6.26 2.09 14.15
CA PRO A 190 5.40 2.72 13.15
C PRO A 190 5.35 4.25 13.28
N ASN A 191 5.19 4.93 12.15
CA ASN A 191 4.80 6.34 12.08
C ASN A 191 3.31 6.53 12.40
N ILE A 192 2.44 5.75 11.75
CA ILE A 192 0.98 5.81 11.92
C ILE A 192 0.50 4.61 12.75
N GLU A 193 -0.32 4.89 13.77
CA GLU A 193 -0.77 3.89 14.74
C GLU A 193 -1.73 2.87 14.14
N LEU A 194 -2.77 3.29 13.42
CA LEU A 194 -3.69 2.38 12.75
C LEU A 194 -3.35 2.24 11.26
N ARG A 195 -3.05 1.03 10.81
CA ARG A 195 -2.63 0.72 9.44
C ARG A 195 -3.56 -0.38 8.92
N ALA A 196 -4.60 0.02 8.20
CA ALA A 196 -5.75 -0.85 7.96
C ALA A 196 -6.08 -1.05 6.49
N VAL A 197 -6.85 -2.12 6.24
CA VAL A 197 -7.66 -2.28 5.04
C VAL A 197 -9.13 -2.23 5.43
N VAL A 198 -9.95 -1.51 4.66
CA VAL A 198 -11.42 -1.54 4.78
C VAL A 198 -12.00 -2.28 3.59
N GLU A 199 -12.75 -3.36 3.81
CA GLU A 199 -13.51 -4.02 2.73
C GLU A 199 -14.76 -3.18 2.41
N GLY A 200 -14.55 -1.98 1.87
CA GLY A 200 -15.58 -0.94 1.72
C GLY A 200 -16.10 -0.75 0.29
N PHE A 201 -15.61 -1.54 -0.67
CA PHE A 201 -16.00 -1.48 -2.07
C PHE A 201 -17.42 -2.03 -2.31
N TYR A 202 -18.07 -1.51 -3.36
CA TYR A 202 -19.30 -2.09 -3.89
C TYR A 202 -19.00 -3.28 -4.81
N GLY A 203 -19.93 -4.25 -4.88
CA GLY A 203 -19.83 -5.43 -5.73
C GLY A 203 -19.78 -6.75 -4.95
N THR A 204 -19.28 -7.80 -5.61
CA THR A 204 -19.08 -9.13 -5.00
C THR A 204 -18.08 -8.99 -3.85
N PRO A 205 -18.43 -9.37 -2.61
CA PRO A 205 -17.51 -9.32 -1.48
C PRO A 205 -16.42 -10.36 -1.63
N TRP A 206 -15.32 -10.20 -0.90
CA TRP A 206 -14.29 -11.23 -0.86
C TRP A 206 -14.83 -12.54 -0.29
N THR A 207 -14.32 -13.63 -0.84
CA THR A 207 -14.54 -14.98 -0.32
C THR A 207 -13.88 -15.15 1.05
N GLN A 208 -14.23 -16.24 1.75
CA GLN A 208 -13.60 -16.57 3.03
C GLN A 208 -12.09 -16.76 2.87
N GLU A 209 -11.68 -17.50 1.85
CA GLU A 209 -10.28 -17.82 1.59
C GLU A 209 -9.46 -16.56 1.29
N GLU A 210 -9.98 -15.66 0.45
CA GLU A 210 -9.35 -14.37 0.18
C GLU A 210 -9.18 -13.54 1.46
N ARG A 211 -10.19 -13.47 2.33
CA ARG A 211 -10.08 -12.73 3.60
C ARG A 211 -9.01 -13.32 4.53
N LEU A 212 -8.95 -14.65 4.65
CA LEU A 212 -7.96 -15.32 5.48
C LEU A 212 -6.54 -15.12 4.96
N ASP A 213 -6.36 -15.18 3.64
CA ASP A 213 -5.09 -14.90 2.98
C ASP A 213 -4.65 -13.44 3.20
N GLN A 214 -5.57 -12.49 3.02
CA GLN A 214 -5.34 -11.08 3.26
C GLN A 214 -4.93 -10.79 4.71
N LEU A 215 -5.60 -11.37 5.71
CA LEU A 215 -5.25 -11.20 7.13
C LEU A 215 -3.81 -11.66 7.45
N LYS A 216 -3.34 -12.74 6.82
CA LYS A 216 -1.95 -13.20 6.96
C LYS A 216 -0.98 -12.21 6.33
N MET A 217 -1.26 -11.77 5.11
CA MET A 217 -0.45 -10.78 4.41
C MET A 217 -0.38 -9.44 5.17
N TYR A 218 -1.45 -9.04 5.86
CA TYR A 218 -1.44 -7.87 6.75
C TYR A 218 -0.44 -8.05 7.89
N GLY A 219 -0.48 -9.18 8.61
CA GLY A 219 0.46 -9.47 9.70
C GLY A 219 1.92 -9.52 9.23
N GLU A 220 2.18 -10.16 8.08
CA GLU A 220 3.50 -10.24 7.46
C GLU A 220 4.09 -8.87 7.09
N ASN A 221 3.22 -7.90 6.79
CA ASN A 221 3.58 -6.56 6.38
C ASN A 221 3.24 -5.51 7.44
N LYS A 222 3.09 -5.93 8.70
CA LYS A 222 2.89 -5.07 9.87
C LYS A 222 1.68 -4.12 9.77
N MET A 223 0.67 -4.49 8.99
CA MET A 223 -0.65 -3.87 9.04
C MET A 223 -1.43 -4.49 10.20
N ASN A 224 -2.10 -3.65 10.99
CA ASN A 224 -2.64 -4.05 12.29
C ASN A 224 -4.15 -3.96 12.39
N ALA A 225 -4.86 -3.73 11.29
CA ALA A 225 -6.30 -3.60 11.32
C ALA A 225 -6.98 -4.04 10.01
N TYR A 226 -8.15 -4.64 10.13
CA TYR A 226 -9.03 -4.97 9.03
C TYR A 226 -10.46 -4.58 9.41
N ILE A 227 -11.05 -3.66 8.64
CA ILE A 227 -12.41 -3.17 8.82
C ILE A 227 -13.35 -4.00 7.95
N TYR A 228 -14.10 -4.89 8.60
CA TYR A 228 -15.15 -5.69 7.99
C TYR A 228 -16.36 -4.78 7.73
N ALA A 229 -16.46 -4.24 6.52
CA ALA A 229 -17.55 -3.35 6.07
C ALA A 229 -18.12 -3.70 4.68
N PRO A 230 -18.23 -4.98 4.27
CA PRO A 230 -18.68 -5.32 2.93
C PRO A 230 -20.08 -4.75 2.67
N LYS A 231 -20.18 -3.83 1.70
CA LYS A 231 -21.42 -3.11 1.39
C LYS A 231 -22.56 -4.04 0.95
N SER A 232 -22.23 -5.24 0.44
CA SER A 232 -23.18 -6.26 0.02
C SER A 232 -23.60 -7.25 1.11
N ASP A 233 -23.01 -7.19 2.31
CA ASP A 233 -23.50 -7.95 3.47
C ASP A 233 -24.76 -7.27 4.05
N PRO A 234 -25.94 -7.90 3.96
CA PRO A 234 -27.16 -7.30 4.47
C PRO A 234 -27.10 -7.10 6.00
N TYR A 235 -26.41 -7.95 6.76
CA TYR A 235 -26.39 -7.85 8.23
C TYR A 235 -25.47 -6.74 8.74
N HIS A 236 -24.62 -6.19 7.89
CA HIS A 236 -23.83 -4.98 8.17
C HIS A 236 -24.67 -3.70 8.01
N ARG A 237 -25.64 -3.68 7.09
CA ARG A 237 -26.37 -2.47 6.67
C ARG A 237 -27.89 -2.61 6.63
N ASP A 238 -28.46 -3.34 5.68
CA ASP A 238 -29.92 -3.37 5.44
C ASP A 238 -30.72 -4.08 6.55
N LEU A 239 -30.12 -5.12 7.14
CA LEU A 239 -30.64 -5.96 8.21
C LEU A 239 -29.77 -5.81 9.47
N TRP A 240 -29.27 -4.60 9.73
CA TRP A 240 -28.29 -4.35 10.81
C TRP A 240 -28.78 -4.77 12.20
N ARG A 241 -30.11 -4.71 12.44
CA ARG A 241 -30.77 -5.17 13.67
C ARG A 241 -30.83 -6.69 13.81
N GLU A 242 -30.86 -7.42 12.70
CA GLU A 242 -30.99 -8.87 12.70
C GLU A 242 -29.66 -9.54 13.09
N PRO A 243 -29.68 -10.63 13.88
CA PRO A 243 -28.48 -11.38 14.18
C PRO A 243 -27.95 -12.10 12.93
N TYR A 244 -26.65 -12.35 12.89
CA TYR A 244 -26.08 -13.22 11.88
C TYR A 244 -26.59 -14.67 12.05
N PRO A 245 -26.82 -15.41 10.95
CA PRO A 245 -27.03 -16.85 11.00
C PRO A 245 -25.81 -17.56 11.58
N GLU A 246 -26.02 -18.70 12.22
CA GLU A 246 -24.95 -19.52 12.86
C GLU A 246 -23.79 -19.83 11.90
N SER A 247 -24.08 -20.15 10.63
CA SER A 247 -23.03 -20.41 9.63
C SER A 247 -22.18 -19.19 9.29
N GLU A 248 -22.73 -17.98 9.37
CA GLU A 248 -21.94 -16.75 9.16
C GLU A 248 -21.14 -16.40 10.43
N LEU A 249 -21.66 -16.70 11.61
CA LEU A 249 -20.92 -16.58 12.86
C LEU A 249 -19.70 -17.51 12.88
N ASP A 250 -19.83 -18.76 12.43
CA ASP A 250 -18.70 -19.68 12.32
C ASP A 250 -17.60 -19.15 11.39
N ARG A 251 -17.99 -18.58 10.24
CA ARG A 251 -17.05 -17.95 9.30
C ARG A 251 -16.38 -16.71 9.90
N MET A 252 -17.13 -15.87 10.61
CA MET A 252 -16.57 -14.72 11.32
C MET A 252 -15.62 -15.14 12.42
N GLN A 253 -15.93 -16.22 13.14
CA GLN A 253 -15.10 -16.72 14.21
C GLN A 253 -13.71 -17.14 13.68
N GLU A 254 -13.65 -17.78 12.52
CA GLU A 254 -12.40 -18.10 11.84
C GLU A 254 -11.60 -16.83 11.47
N LEU A 255 -12.27 -15.80 10.93
CA LEU A 255 -11.62 -14.52 10.63
C LEU A 255 -11.07 -13.84 11.89
N ILE A 256 -11.82 -13.84 12.99
CA ILE A 256 -11.39 -13.26 14.27
C ILE A 256 -10.14 -14.00 14.79
N TYR A 257 -10.13 -15.33 14.73
CA TYR A 257 -8.96 -16.12 15.15
C TYR A 257 -7.73 -15.83 14.29
N THR A 258 -7.86 -15.87 12.96
CA THR A 258 -6.75 -15.58 12.05
C THR A 258 -6.25 -14.15 12.19
N ALA A 259 -7.15 -13.18 12.43
CA ALA A 259 -6.74 -11.80 12.68
C ALA A 259 -5.90 -11.68 13.97
N ASN A 260 -6.33 -12.31 15.06
CA ASN A 260 -5.60 -12.32 16.33
C ASN A 260 -4.21 -12.99 16.20
N GLU A 261 -4.12 -14.13 15.51
CA GLU A 261 -2.85 -14.83 15.24
C GLU A 261 -1.85 -13.95 14.47
N ASN A 262 -2.35 -12.99 13.68
CA ASN A 262 -1.54 -12.11 12.84
C ASN A 262 -1.40 -10.68 13.41
N LYS A 263 -1.79 -10.46 14.67
CA LYS A 263 -1.81 -9.14 15.33
C LYS A 263 -2.59 -8.07 14.54
N VAL A 264 -3.70 -8.50 13.92
CA VAL A 264 -4.64 -7.65 13.19
C VAL A 264 -5.90 -7.45 14.03
N ASP A 265 -6.26 -6.20 14.31
CA ASP A 265 -7.56 -5.85 14.87
C ASP A 265 -8.65 -6.17 13.84
N PHE A 266 -9.45 -7.20 14.12
CA PHE A 266 -10.71 -7.40 13.41
C PHE A 266 -11.72 -6.34 13.88
N ILE A 267 -11.98 -5.34 13.04
CA ILE A 267 -12.89 -4.23 13.32
C ILE A 267 -14.24 -4.55 12.67
N PHE A 268 -15.26 -4.80 13.48
CA PHE A 268 -16.61 -4.96 12.95
C PHE A 268 -17.25 -3.59 12.71
N ALA A 269 -17.54 -3.27 11.45
CA ALA A 269 -18.30 -2.08 11.13
C ALA A 269 -19.81 -2.38 11.11
N ILE A 270 -20.64 -1.37 11.39
CA ILE A 270 -22.09 -1.42 11.23
C ILE A 270 -22.60 -0.09 10.66
N SER A 271 -23.52 -0.16 9.69
CA SER A 271 -24.06 1.00 8.97
C SER A 271 -25.57 1.15 9.21
N PRO A 272 -26.01 1.64 10.38
CA PRO A 272 -27.42 1.65 10.76
C PRO A 272 -28.22 2.80 10.10
N GLY A 273 -27.54 3.75 9.45
CA GLY A 273 -28.14 5.01 8.98
C GLY A 273 -29.16 4.88 7.84
N ILE A 274 -29.45 3.68 7.32
CA ILE A 274 -30.49 3.52 6.30
C ILE A 274 -31.90 3.79 6.87
N ASP A 275 -32.15 3.41 8.13
CA ASP A 275 -33.50 3.47 8.69
C ASP A 275 -33.59 3.72 10.21
N ILE A 276 -32.45 3.85 10.91
CA ILE A 276 -32.39 4.06 12.36
C ILE A 276 -33.30 5.20 12.82
N LYS A 277 -33.93 4.99 13.97
CA LYS A 277 -34.70 5.98 14.72
C LYS A 277 -33.85 6.53 15.85
N PHE A 278 -33.96 7.83 16.09
CA PHE A 278 -33.17 8.52 17.11
C PHE A 278 -33.96 8.82 18.39
N ASP A 279 -35.28 8.99 18.28
CA ASP A 279 -36.10 9.53 19.35
C ASP A 279 -37.18 8.55 19.82
N GLY A 280 -37.60 8.70 21.08
CA GLY A 280 -38.73 7.97 21.66
C GLY A 280 -38.48 6.47 21.83
N GLU A 281 -39.56 5.70 21.92
CA GLU A 281 -39.50 4.24 22.14
C GLU A 281 -38.83 3.51 20.97
N GLU A 282 -39.04 3.98 19.73
CA GLU A 282 -38.40 3.40 18.54
C GLU A 282 -36.90 3.65 18.53
N GLY A 283 -36.44 4.86 18.89
CA GLY A 283 -35.02 5.15 18.99
C GLY A 283 -34.30 4.37 20.09
N GLU A 284 -34.97 4.16 21.23
CA GLU A 284 -34.44 3.28 22.27
C GLU A 284 -34.35 1.82 21.78
N ALA A 285 -35.38 1.32 21.11
CA ALA A 285 -35.38 -0.04 20.58
C ALA A 285 -34.24 -0.26 19.57
N ASP A 286 -34.00 0.72 18.70
CA ASP A 286 -32.91 0.68 17.72
C ASP A 286 -31.53 0.73 18.39
N PHE A 287 -31.34 1.60 19.39
CA PHE A 287 -30.10 1.63 20.14
C PHE A 287 -29.83 0.30 20.87
N GLN A 288 -30.85 -0.33 21.45
CA GLN A 288 -30.71 -1.66 22.06
C GLN A 288 -30.40 -2.75 21.01
N ALA A 289 -30.93 -2.66 19.79
CA ALA A 289 -30.58 -3.58 18.71
C ALA A 289 -29.10 -3.46 18.31
N LEU A 290 -28.58 -2.23 18.24
CA LEU A 290 -27.15 -1.96 17.99
C LEU A 290 -26.28 -2.60 19.08
N LEU A 291 -26.61 -2.35 20.35
CA LEU A 291 -25.90 -2.94 21.49
C LEU A 291 -25.90 -4.47 21.44
N ASN A 292 -27.06 -5.10 21.24
CA ASN A 292 -27.18 -6.56 21.22
C ASN A 292 -26.35 -7.19 20.09
N LYS A 293 -26.31 -6.55 18.91
CA LYS A 293 -25.51 -7.00 17.77
C LYS A 293 -24.02 -6.95 18.11
N CYS A 294 -23.54 -5.84 18.65
CA CYS A 294 -22.13 -5.68 19.05
C CYS A 294 -21.75 -6.57 20.24
N GLU A 295 -22.67 -6.82 21.18
CA GLU A 295 -22.47 -7.74 22.31
C GLU A 295 -22.18 -9.16 21.81
N THR A 296 -22.96 -9.64 20.84
CA THR A 296 -22.76 -10.97 20.24
C THR A 296 -21.34 -11.11 19.66
N LEU A 297 -20.88 -10.07 18.96
CA LEU A 297 -19.56 -10.06 18.34
C LEU A 297 -18.42 -9.89 19.36
N TYR A 298 -18.67 -9.14 20.44
CA TYR A 298 -17.76 -9.05 21.57
C TYR A 298 -17.56 -10.42 22.24
N GLU A 299 -18.63 -11.19 22.44
CA GLU A 299 -18.57 -12.55 22.98
C GLU A 299 -17.75 -13.50 22.08
N MET A 300 -17.72 -13.27 20.77
CA MET A 300 -16.89 -14.02 19.80
C MET A 300 -15.41 -13.60 19.78
N GLY A 301 -15.06 -12.48 20.40
CA GLY A 301 -13.68 -11.99 20.47
C GLY A 301 -13.42 -10.67 19.74
N VAL A 302 -14.42 -10.02 19.14
CA VAL A 302 -14.24 -8.69 18.55
C VAL A 302 -13.93 -7.68 19.65
N ARG A 303 -12.89 -6.88 19.46
CA ARG A 303 -12.43 -5.87 20.43
C ARG A 303 -12.36 -4.46 19.86
N ARG A 304 -12.81 -4.24 18.63
CA ARG A 304 -12.90 -2.91 18.03
C ARG A 304 -14.09 -2.84 17.08
N PHE A 305 -14.78 -1.71 17.11
CA PHE A 305 -16.04 -1.51 16.41
C PHE A 305 -16.01 -0.21 15.62
N ALA A 306 -16.75 -0.17 14.52
CA ALA A 306 -17.01 1.04 13.76
C ALA A 306 -18.51 1.23 13.52
N ILE A 307 -19.02 2.46 13.67
CA ILE A 307 -20.40 2.81 13.32
C ILE A 307 -20.34 3.86 12.21
N LEU A 308 -20.94 3.55 11.06
CA LEU A 308 -20.75 4.32 9.84
C LEU A 308 -22.02 5.10 9.43
N TRP A 309 -21.82 6.34 8.97
CA TRP A 309 -22.88 7.24 8.52
C TRP A 309 -22.73 7.68 7.05
N ASP A 310 -21.89 7.00 6.27
CA ASP A 310 -21.71 7.23 4.83
C ASP A 310 -22.93 6.76 4.02
N ASP A 311 -23.20 7.43 2.88
CA ASP A 311 -24.21 7.03 1.89
C ASP A 311 -25.66 6.87 2.43
N ILE A 312 -26.11 7.85 3.22
CA ILE A 312 -27.47 7.90 3.82
C ILE A 312 -28.21 9.22 3.54
N GLU A 313 -29.54 9.19 3.63
CA GLU A 313 -30.39 10.35 3.29
C GLU A 313 -30.46 11.41 4.40
N HIS A 314 -30.63 11.01 5.67
CA HIS A 314 -30.80 11.95 6.78
C HIS A 314 -29.49 12.68 7.13
N SER A 315 -29.58 13.89 7.68
CA SER A 315 -28.44 14.82 7.88
C SER A 315 -28.47 15.48 9.26
N GLN A 316 -28.57 14.69 10.32
CA GLN A 316 -28.69 15.18 11.70
C GLN A 316 -27.38 14.92 12.46
N GLY A 317 -26.40 15.81 12.31
CA GLY A 317 -25.04 15.63 12.84
C GLY A 317 -25.00 15.42 14.36
N ASP A 318 -25.80 16.19 15.09
CA ASP A 318 -26.02 16.05 16.53
C ASP A 318 -26.53 14.65 16.89
N LYS A 319 -27.58 14.17 16.21
CA LYS A 319 -28.17 12.85 16.48
C LYS A 319 -27.24 11.68 16.18
N HIS A 320 -26.44 11.78 15.13
CA HIS A 320 -25.45 10.73 14.81
C HIS A 320 -24.37 10.68 15.90
N ALA A 321 -23.85 11.84 16.31
CA ALA A 321 -22.88 11.95 17.39
C ALA A 321 -23.45 11.51 18.76
N GLU A 322 -24.70 11.84 19.08
CA GLU A 322 -25.38 11.38 20.30
C GLU A 322 -25.43 9.84 20.39
N ILE A 323 -25.71 9.14 19.29
CA ILE A 323 -25.70 7.66 19.24
C ILE A 323 -24.28 7.13 19.43
N LEU A 324 -23.29 7.72 18.78
CA LEU A 324 -21.88 7.34 18.91
C LEU A 324 -21.39 7.51 20.36
N ASN A 325 -21.63 8.67 20.97
CA ASN A 325 -21.23 8.96 22.35
C ASN A 325 -21.93 8.01 23.33
N ARG A 326 -23.23 7.75 23.13
CA ARG A 326 -23.97 6.82 23.99
C ARG A 326 -23.43 5.39 23.86
N PHE A 327 -23.12 4.93 22.65
CA PHE A 327 -22.48 3.63 22.43
C PHE A 327 -21.07 3.59 23.06
N ASN A 328 -20.30 4.67 22.93
CA ASN A 328 -18.98 4.80 23.52
C ASN A 328 -19.03 4.66 25.06
N GLU A 329 -19.98 5.35 25.72
CA GLU A 329 -20.17 5.30 27.16
C GLU A 329 -20.76 3.98 27.67
N GLU A 330 -21.78 3.43 26.99
CA GLU A 330 -22.51 2.25 27.47
C GLU A 330 -21.84 0.92 27.07
N PHE A 331 -20.98 0.92 26.05
CA PHE A 331 -20.34 -0.29 25.52
C PHE A 331 -18.81 -0.20 25.55
N VAL A 332 -18.21 0.73 24.80
CA VAL A 332 -16.75 0.77 24.58
C VAL A 332 -15.98 0.98 25.87
N LYS A 333 -16.36 1.97 26.69
CA LYS A 333 -15.69 2.30 27.96
C LYS A 333 -15.96 1.31 29.08
N VAL A 334 -16.98 0.45 28.93
CA VAL A 334 -17.43 -0.49 29.97
C VAL A 334 -16.90 -1.90 29.72
N LYS A 335 -16.71 -2.29 28.46
CA LYS A 335 -16.27 -3.63 28.08
C LYS A 335 -14.76 -3.76 28.12
N ASP A 336 -14.29 -4.81 28.78
CA ASP A 336 -12.87 -5.09 28.92
C ASP A 336 -12.22 -5.37 27.55
N GLY A 337 -11.08 -4.75 27.30
CA GLY A 337 -10.29 -4.88 26.08
C GLY A 337 -10.87 -4.21 24.83
N VAL A 338 -11.98 -3.48 24.89
CA VAL A 338 -12.53 -2.79 23.71
C VAL A 338 -11.73 -1.50 23.43
N LYS A 339 -11.24 -1.36 22.19
CA LYS A 339 -10.49 -0.19 21.71
C LYS A 339 -11.43 0.94 21.27
N SER A 340 -10.87 2.14 21.04
CA SER A 340 -11.62 3.33 20.62
C SER A 340 -12.56 3.07 19.44
N LEU A 341 -13.77 3.60 19.55
CA LEU A 341 -14.78 3.56 18.50
C LEU A 341 -14.30 4.31 17.27
N ILE A 342 -14.58 3.75 16.08
CA ILE A 342 -14.34 4.41 14.80
C ILE A 342 -15.67 4.83 14.19
N THR A 343 -15.69 5.97 13.50
CA THR A 343 -16.85 6.41 12.71
C THR A 343 -16.41 7.01 11.39
N VAL A 344 -17.32 7.01 10.42
CA VAL A 344 -17.27 7.91 9.27
C VAL A 344 -18.53 8.78 9.31
N PRO A 345 -18.42 10.12 9.21
CA PRO A 345 -19.57 11.00 9.12
C PRO A 345 -20.24 10.89 7.74
N LYS A 346 -21.43 11.47 7.57
CA LYS A 346 -22.07 11.57 6.25
C LYS A 346 -21.30 12.50 5.29
N GLU A 347 -20.81 13.62 5.81
CA GLU A 347 -19.94 14.56 5.09
C GLU A 347 -18.49 14.15 5.34
N TYR A 348 -18.00 13.14 4.58
CA TYR A 348 -16.71 12.47 4.82
C TYR A 348 -15.57 12.88 3.87
N TRP A 349 -15.81 13.81 2.94
CA TRP A 349 -14.75 14.44 2.16
C TRP A 349 -14.78 15.95 2.36
N GLU A 350 -13.63 16.61 2.25
CA GLU A 350 -13.47 18.00 2.67
C GLU A 350 -14.50 18.94 2.02
N THR A 351 -14.67 18.88 0.69
CA THR A 351 -15.62 19.78 0.02
C THR A 351 -17.08 19.54 0.36
N SER A 352 -17.44 18.41 0.98
CA SER A 352 -18.79 18.21 1.54
C SER A 352 -19.00 18.89 2.89
N MET A 353 -17.92 19.18 3.61
CA MET A 353 -17.96 19.78 4.95
C MET A 353 -18.19 21.30 4.93
N PHE A 354 -18.17 21.92 3.74
CA PHE A 354 -18.35 23.36 3.55
C PHE A 354 -19.55 23.67 2.65
N ASP A 355 -20.15 24.84 2.86
CA ASP A 355 -21.11 25.44 1.94
C ASP A 355 -20.43 25.78 0.59
N LEU A 356 -21.23 26.18 -0.40
CA LEU A 356 -20.75 26.59 -1.73
C LEU A 356 -19.77 27.78 -1.73
N ASP A 357 -19.63 28.49 -0.60
CA ASP A 357 -18.62 29.55 -0.43
C ASP A 357 -17.21 29.02 -0.13
N GLY A 358 -17.08 27.72 0.19
CA GLY A 358 -15.82 27.05 0.51
C GLY A 358 -15.19 27.46 1.84
N VAL A 359 -15.92 28.17 2.71
CA VAL A 359 -15.39 28.70 3.99
C VAL A 359 -16.33 28.44 5.15
N THR A 360 -17.64 28.49 4.92
CA THR A 360 -18.64 28.24 5.96
C THR A 360 -18.81 26.74 6.15
N ILE A 361 -18.47 26.22 7.33
CA ILE A 361 -18.68 24.80 7.67
C ILE A 361 -20.19 24.50 7.64
N GLN A 362 -20.57 23.41 6.96
CA GLN A 362 -21.95 22.96 6.89
C GLN A 362 -22.50 22.63 8.28
N LYS A 363 -23.81 22.82 8.43
CA LYS A 363 -24.49 22.57 9.71
C LYS A 363 -24.27 21.13 10.20
N TYR A 364 -24.29 20.14 9.30
CA TYR A 364 -24.09 18.75 9.67
C TYR A 364 -22.69 18.51 10.25
N THR A 365 -21.60 18.82 9.51
CA THR A 365 -20.24 18.68 10.03
C THR A 365 -20.05 19.43 11.35
N LYS A 366 -20.56 20.66 11.44
CA LYS A 366 -20.45 21.46 12.66
C LYS A 366 -21.12 20.79 13.86
N ASP A 367 -22.40 20.42 13.74
CA ASP A 367 -23.15 19.80 14.84
C ASP A 367 -22.52 18.46 15.25
N PHE A 368 -22.07 17.66 14.26
CA PHE A 368 -21.42 16.38 14.49
C PHE A 368 -20.11 16.56 15.27
N ALA A 369 -19.21 17.44 14.79
CA ALA A 369 -17.91 17.69 15.42
C ALA A 369 -18.03 18.33 16.81
N GLU A 370 -18.98 19.26 17.03
CA GLU A 370 -19.21 19.90 18.33
C GLU A 370 -19.82 18.95 19.37
N THR A 371 -20.51 17.88 18.93
CA THR A 371 -21.20 16.93 19.81
C THR A 371 -20.35 15.69 20.11
N LEU A 372 -19.54 15.21 19.16
CA LEU A 372 -18.82 13.94 19.25
C LEU A 372 -17.75 13.93 20.36
N ASP A 373 -17.67 12.84 21.11
CA ASP A 373 -16.63 12.65 22.12
C ASP A 373 -15.21 12.69 21.53
N GLU A 374 -14.25 13.25 22.27
CA GLU A 374 -12.86 13.44 21.82
C GLU A 374 -12.12 12.12 21.55
N ASP A 375 -12.49 11.02 22.21
CA ASP A 375 -11.83 9.70 22.08
C ASP A 375 -12.40 8.81 20.97
N ILE A 376 -13.42 9.27 20.24
CA ILE A 376 -13.96 8.59 19.05
C ILE A 376 -13.15 9.01 17.82
N GLU A 377 -12.62 8.04 17.10
CA GLU A 377 -11.81 8.22 15.90
C GLU A 377 -12.67 8.47 14.67
N VAL A 378 -12.28 9.44 13.82
CA VAL A 378 -13.09 9.88 12.68
C VAL A 378 -12.36 9.67 11.37
N MET A 379 -13.01 8.96 10.44
CA MET A 379 -12.53 8.73 9.08
C MET A 379 -12.95 9.85 8.12
N TRP A 380 -12.10 10.14 7.14
CA TRP A 380 -12.35 11.06 6.03
C TRP A 380 -11.54 10.61 4.79
N THR A 381 -11.94 11.00 3.59
CA THR A 381 -11.36 10.46 2.33
C THR A 381 -10.39 11.36 1.58
N GLY A 382 -10.12 12.56 2.07
CA GLY A 382 -9.36 13.57 1.33
C GLY A 382 -10.19 14.78 0.92
N HIS A 383 -9.60 15.63 0.07
CA HIS A 383 -10.29 16.79 -0.51
C HIS A 383 -11.63 16.40 -1.20
N HIS A 384 -11.67 15.21 -1.79
CA HIS A 384 -12.84 14.59 -2.44
C HIS A 384 -13.00 13.13 -2.00
N VAL A 385 -14.06 12.46 -2.49
CA VAL A 385 -14.24 11.00 -2.31
C VAL A 385 -13.04 10.24 -2.87
N ILE A 386 -12.57 10.64 -4.06
CA ILE A 386 -11.34 10.12 -4.68
C ILE A 386 -10.48 11.34 -5.07
N PRO A 387 -9.54 11.77 -4.21
CA PRO A 387 -8.68 12.92 -4.49
C PRO A 387 -7.71 12.62 -5.64
N SER A 388 -7.68 13.46 -6.68
CA SER A 388 -6.93 13.18 -7.91
C SER A 388 -5.40 13.28 -7.78
N HIS A 389 -4.90 13.90 -6.71
CA HIS A 389 -3.48 14.22 -6.52
C HIS A 389 -2.91 13.78 -5.16
N GLY A 390 -3.59 12.85 -4.46
CA GLY A 390 -3.19 12.42 -3.12
C GLY A 390 -3.71 13.35 -2.02
N VAL A 391 -2.96 13.47 -0.93
CA VAL A 391 -3.34 14.24 0.27
C VAL A 391 -2.13 15.01 0.80
N THR A 392 -2.32 16.30 1.01
CA THR A 392 -1.31 17.21 1.56
C THR A 392 -1.55 17.50 3.04
N MET A 393 -0.55 18.07 3.71
CA MET A 393 -0.71 18.59 5.07
C MET A 393 -1.78 19.69 5.16
N GLU A 394 -1.98 20.48 4.10
CA GLU A 394 -3.02 21.52 4.10
C GLU A 394 -4.42 20.90 4.16
N ASP A 395 -4.66 19.81 3.41
CA ASP A 395 -5.93 19.09 3.43
C ASP A 395 -6.19 18.49 4.84
N VAL A 396 -5.16 17.92 5.47
CA VAL A 396 -5.27 17.36 6.82
C VAL A 396 -5.48 18.46 7.88
N ASP A 397 -4.87 19.63 7.70
CA ASP A 397 -5.05 20.79 8.58
C ASP A 397 -6.51 21.26 8.61
N VAL A 398 -7.18 21.28 7.46
CA VAL A 398 -8.59 21.65 7.39
C VAL A 398 -9.45 20.76 8.29
N VAL A 399 -9.34 19.44 8.12
CA VAL A 399 -10.18 18.49 8.88
C VAL A 399 -9.79 18.39 10.35
N THR A 400 -8.49 18.42 10.68
CA THR A 400 -8.05 18.41 12.08
C THR A 400 -8.46 19.67 12.84
N ASN A 401 -8.54 20.83 12.17
CA ASN A 401 -9.06 22.07 12.77
C ASN A 401 -10.57 22.02 13.05
N ILE A 402 -11.34 21.27 12.25
CA ILE A 402 -12.78 21.06 12.47
C ILE A 402 -13.02 20.14 13.67
N TYR A 403 -12.32 19.01 13.70
CA TYR A 403 -12.56 17.95 14.69
C TYR A 403 -11.72 18.07 15.97
N GLY A 404 -10.67 18.90 15.98
CA GLY A 404 -9.82 19.12 17.14
C GLY A 404 -8.94 17.92 17.53
N LYS A 405 -8.79 16.93 16.64
CA LYS A 405 -8.07 15.66 16.89
C LYS A 405 -7.34 15.20 15.63
N LYS A 406 -6.49 14.19 15.77
CA LYS A 406 -5.91 13.48 14.62
C LYS A 406 -7.01 12.75 13.85
N MET A 407 -6.87 12.67 12.53
CA MET A 407 -7.88 12.06 11.66
C MET A 407 -7.40 10.72 11.10
N MET A 408 -8.35 9.84 10.74
CA MET A 408 -8.06 8.63 9.98
C MET A 408 -8.35 8.87 8.50
N LEU A 409 -7.37 8.59 7.63
CA LEU A 409 -7.56 8.69 6.18
C LEU A 409 -8.11 7.37 5.64
N TRP A 410 -9.36 7.38 5.18
CA TRP A 410 -9.93 6.37 4.29
C TRP A 410 -9.49 6.68 2.86
N TRP A 411 -8.48 5.97 2.38
CA TRP A 411 -7.93 6.18 1.05
C TRP A 411 -8.61 5.30 0.00
N ASN A 412 -9.32 5.92 -0.95
CA ASN A 412 -9.98 5.23 -2.06
C ASN A 412 -9.02 4.94 -3.23
N TYR A 413 -8.07 4.05 -2.98
CA TYR A 413 -7.22 3.37 -3.95
C TYR A 413 -6.62 2.11 -3.31
N PRO A 414 -6.56 0.94 -3.99
CA PRO A 414 -6.83 0.73 -5.41
C PRO A 414 -8.29 0.50 -5.78
N VAL A 415 -9.26 0.70 -4.88
CA VAL A 415 -10.70 0.49 -5.18
C VAL A 415 -11.10 1.02 -6.56
N ASN A 416 -11.79 0.17 -7.32
CA ASN A 416 -12.15 0.43 -8.71
C ASN A 416 -13.62 0.10 -8.99
N ASP A 417 -14.49 0.02 -7.98
CA ASP A 417 -15.92 -0.26 -8.15
C ASP A 417 -16.65 0.75 -9.07
N TYR A 418 -16.15 1.99 -9.13
CA TYR A 418 -16.61 3.04 -10.05
C TYR A 418 -16.02 2.93 -11.48
N LYS A 419 -15.04 2.05 -11.70
CA LYS A 419 -14.35 1.82 -12.97
C LYS A 419 -13.80 0.38 -13.05
N GLU A 420 -14.69 -0.61 -12.86
CA GLU A 420 -14.29 -2.01 -12.59
C GLU A 420 -13.45 -2.66 -13.71
N ASP A 421 -13.57 -2.15 -14.93
CA ASP A 421 -12.82 -2.67 -16.08
C ASP A 421 -11.33 -2.29 -16.04
N LYS A 422 -10.92 -1.30 -15.23
CA LYS A 422 -9.49 -0.94 -15.03
C LYS A 422 -9.01 -1.39 -13.65
N LEU A 423 -7.88 -2.10 -13.60
CA LEU A 423 -7.23 -2.46 -12.35
C LEU A 423 -6.34 -1.31 -11.86
N GLY A 424 -6.32 -1.06 -10.55
CA GLY A 424 -5.36 -0.18 -9.89
C GLY A 424 -4.15 -0.99 -9.41
N LEU A 425 -3.06 -0.98 -10.18
CA LEU A 425 -1.85 -1.78 -9.92
C LEU A 425 -0.62 -0.94 -9.53
N GLY A 426 -0.84 0.33 -9.16
CA GLY A 426 0.22 1.27 -8.79
C GLY A 426 0.46 1.36 -7.28
N PRO A 427 1.46 2.15 -6.85
CA PRO A 427 1.72 2.39 -5.44
C PRO A 427 0.81 3.46 -4.83
N MET A 428 0.84 3.56 -3.51
CA MET A 428 0.43 4.77 -2.80
C MET A 428 1.20 5.98 -3.33
N TYR A 429 0.48 7.04 -3.73
CA TYR A 429 1.04 8.12 -4.53
C TYR A 429 0.39 9.47 -4.21
N GLY A 430 1.19 10.53 -4.15
CA GLY A 430 0.74 11.91 -3.95
C GLY A 430 0.54 12.32 -2.48
N PHE A 431 1.14 11.61 -1.53
CA PHE A 431 1.07 11.94 -0.11
C PHE A 431 2.26 12.78 0.32
N ASP A 432 2.04 13.75 1.20
CA ASP A 432 3.13 14.35 1.96
C ASP A 432 3.75 13.31 2.93
N ASN A 433 5.06 13.38 3.13
CA ASN A 433 5.80 12.41 3.95
C ASN A 433 5.71 12.69 5.47
N ASN A 434 4.99 13.73 5.89
CA ASN A 434 4.81 14.12 7.29
C ASN A 434 3.35 14.09 7.78
N LEU A 435 2.44 13.44 7.04
CA LEU A 435 1.04 13.32 7.44
C LEU A 435 0.85 12.61 8.79
N ASP A 436 1.80 11.77 9.23
CA ASP A 436 1.79 11.09 10.53
C ASP A 436 1.71 12.03 11.75
N GLU A 437 2.13 13.29 11.57
CA GLU A 437 2.01 14.32 12.61
C GLU A 437 0.55 14.59 12.98
N LYS A 438 -0.38 14.39 12.03
CA LYS A 438 -1.80 14.75 12.15
C LYS A 438 -2.79 13.63 11.81
N MET A 439 -2.31 12.49 11.32
CA MET A 439 -3.12 11.29 11.10
C MET A 439 -2.95 10.28 12.24
N SER A 440 -4.06 9.70 12.71
CA SER A 440 -4.09 8.58 13.65
C SER A 440 -4.22 7.23 12.93
N GLY A 441 -4.70 7.23 11.67
CA GLY A 441 -4.84 6.02 10.88
C GLY A 441 -4.74 6.24 9.38
N PHE A 442 -4.25 5.22 8.68
CA PHE A 442 -4.22 5.13 7.23
C PHE A 442 -4.92 3.83 6.81
N ILE A 443 -6.00 3.97 6.04
CA ILE A 443 -6.96 2.91 5.78
C ILE A 443 -7.12 2.78 4.27
N ILE A 444 -6.75 1.64 3.71
CA ILE A 444 -6.77 1.38 2.27
C ILE A 444 -8.12 0.76 1.91
N ASN A 445 -8.83 1.33 0.93
CA ASN A 445 -9.99 0.69 0.31
C ASN A 445 -9.52 -0.07 -0.95
N PRO A 446 -9.53 -1.41 -0.94
CA PRO A 446 -8.98 -2.23 -2.02
C PRO A 446 -10.01 -2.44 -3.14
N MET A 447 -9.61 -3.16 -4.20
CA MET A 447 -10.55 -3.66 -5.19
C MET A 447 -11.26 -4.91 -4.68
N ARG A 448 -12.39 -5.27 -5.30
CA ARG A 448 -12.98 -6.62 -5.12
C ARG A 448 -12.06 -7.76 -5.57
N PHE A 449 -11.04 -7.44 -6.36
CA PHE A 449 -10.00 -8.36 -6.83
C PHE A 449 -8.89 -8.44 -5.76
N ALA A 450 -8.97 -9.44 -4.87
CA ALA A 450 -8.14 -9.52 -3.68
C ALA A 450 -6.64 -9.61 -4.00
N GLU A 451 -6.25 -10.51 -4.92
CA GLU A 451 -4.86 -10.70 -5.32
C GLU A 451 -4.28 -9.47 -6.02
N ALA A 452 -5.01 -8.90 -6.98
CA ALA A 452 -4.58 -7.67 -7.66
C ALA A 452 -4.41 -6.48 -6.70
N SER A 453 -5.17 -6.45 -5.61
CA SER A 453 -5.07 -5.38 -4.60
C SER A 453 -3.81 -5.46 -3.74
N LYS A 454 -3.13 -6.63 -3.68
CA LYS A 454 -1.93 -6.81 -2.84
C LYS A 454 -0.82 -5.83 -3.22
N ILE A 455 -0.61 -5.56 -4.52
CA ILE A 455 0.45 -4.66 -5.00
C ILE A 455 0.35 -3.29 -4.33
N SER A 456 -0.81 -2.64 -4.42
CA SER A 456 -1.02 -1.32 -3.81
C SER A 456 -1.07 -1.40 -2.29
N THR A 457 -1.66 -2.45 -1.72
CA THR A 457 -1.80 -2.63 -0.27
C THR A 457 -0.43 -2.72 0.43
N LEU A 458 0.51 -3.48 -0.15
CA LEU A 458 1.88 -3.60 0.35
C LEU A 458 2.62 -2.26 0.37
N THR A 459 2.39 -1.40 -0.63
CA THR A 459 2.98 -0.05 -0.66
C THR A 459 2.37 0.87 0.39
N GLY A 460 1.09 0.66 0.72
CA GLY A 460 0.43 1.37 1.81
C GLY A 460 0.90 0.91 3.19
N ALA A 461 1.26 -0.36 3.34
CA ALA A 461 1.94 -0.85 4.54
C ALA A 461 3.30 -0.14 4.73
N ASP A 462 4.11 -0.03 3.66
CA ASP A 462 5.38 0.69 3.68
C ASP A 462 5.20 2.18 4.03
N TYR A 463 4.27 2.86 3.35
CA TYR A 463 3.95 4.26 3.62
C TYR A 463 3.54 4.49 5.07
N ALA A 464 2.57 3.73 5.58
CA ALA A 464 2.00 4.01 6.90
C ALA A 464 2.95 3.64 8.05
N TRP A 465 3.84 2.65 7.83
CA TRP A 465 4.87 2.30 8.78
C TRP A 465 6.02 3.31 8.81
N ASN A 466 6.52 3.77 7.65
CA ASN A 466 7.64 4.70 7.54
C ASN A 466 7.37 5.83 6.53
N THR A 467 6.46 6.73 6.90
CA THR A 467 6.01 7.85 6.05
C THR A 467 7.17 8.71 5.56
N LYS A 468 8.17 8.94 6.42
CA LYS A 468 9.28 9.86 6.16
C LYS A 468 10.24 9.36 5.09
N ALA A 469 10.52 8.05 5.11
CA ALA A 469 11.42 7.41 4.15
C ALA A 469 10.67 6.72 3.00
N TYR A 470 9.36 6.91 2.89
CA TYR A 470 8.57 6.34 1.81
C TYR A 470 9.03 6.88 0.46
N ASP A 471 9.32 5.94 -0.44
CA ASP A 471 9.65 6.18 -1.84
C ASP A 471 8.76 5.27 -2.67
N TYR A 472 7.85 5.86 -3.46
CA TYR A 472 6.81 5.10 -4.13
C TYR A 472 7.38 4.15 -5.19
N GLU A 473 8.51 4.45 -5.83
CA GLU A 473 9.11 3.59 -6.86
C GLU A 473 9.79 2.37 -6.23
N ARG A 474 10.57 2.59 -5.17
CA ARG A 474 11.17 1.51 -4.38
C ARG A 474 10.09 0.61 -3.81
N SER A 475 9.07 1.20 -3.19
CA SER A 475 7.99 0.46 -2.54
C SER A 475 7.19 -0.36 -3.56
N TRP A 476 6.89 0.22 -4.72
CA TRP A 476 6.20 -0.48 -5.81
C TRP A 476 7.03 -1.63 -6.37
N ASP A 477 8.33 -1.42 -6.60
CA ASP A 477 9.25 -2.47 -7.09
C ASP A 477 9.33 -3.65 -6.10
N ASN A 478 9.37 -3.36 -4.79
CA ASN A 478 9.33 -4.37 -3.74
C ASN A 478 7.98 -5.13 -3.74
N ALA A 479 6.85 -4.41 -3.80
CA ALA A 479 5.53 -5.04 -3.83
C ALA A 479 5.35 -5.94 -5.06
N LEU A 480 5.84 -5.51 -6.23
CA LEU A 480 5.84 -6.32 -7.45
C LEU A 480 6.75 -7.53 -7.35
N LYS A 481 7.87 -7.46 -6.61
CA LYS A 481 8.73 -8.62 -6.34
C LYS A 481 8.02 -9.63 -5.45
N VAL A 482 7.33 -9.17 -4.40
CA VAL A 482 6.55 -10.03 -3.49
C VAL A 482 5.41 -10.72 -4.24
N VAL A 483 4.66 -9.98 -5.05
CA VAL A 483 3.47 -10.52 -5.74
C VAL A 483 3.83 -11.30 -7.00
N GLY A 484 4.84 -10.84 -7.75
CA GLY A 484 5.21 -11.38 -9.05
C GLY A 484 6.27 -12.49 -9.02
N GLY A 485 7.05 -12.62 -7.94
CA GLY A 485 8.12 -13.61 -7.83
C GLY A 485 9.09 -13.53 -9.02
N GLU A 486 9.30 -14.64 -9.72
CA GLU A 486 10.13 -14.70 -10.93
C GLU A 486 9.58 -13.87 -12.10
N ALA A 487 8.27 -13.61 -12.12
CA ALA A 487 7.58 -12.82 -13.14
C ALA A 487 7.53 -11.32 -12.82
N LYS A 488 8.30 -10.85 -11.83
CA LYS A 488 8.31 -9.44 -11.38
C LYS A 488 8.46 -8.46 -12.55
N GLU A 489 9.41 -8.67 -13.46
CA GLU A 489 9.71 -7.70 -14.52
C GLU A 489 8.57 -7.63 -15.56
N GLU A 490 7.97 -8.76 -15.91
CA GLU A 490 6.77 -8.82 -16.76
C GLU A 490 5.57 -8.15 -16.08
N LEU A 491 5.35 -8.45 -14.80
CA LEU A 491 4.25 -7.89 -14.02
C LEU A 491 4.40 -6.38 -13.90
N LYS A 492 5.61 -5.90 -13.59
CA LYS A 492 5.94 -4.46 -13.51
C LYS A 492 5.64 -3.76 -14.82
N TYR A 493 6.05 -4.36 -15.94
CA TYR A 493 5.84 -3.76 -17.25
C TYR A 493 4.35 -3.62 -17.58
N VAL A 494 3.53 -4.64 -17.34
CA VAL A 494 2.07 -4.52 -17.53
C VAL A 494 1.46 -3.53 -16.53
N ALA A 495 1.84 -3.61 -15.26
CA ALA A 495 1.30 -2.77 -14.20
C ALA A 495 1.60 -1.28 -14.42
N ASP A 496 2.72 -0.93 -15.06
CA ASP A 496 3.09 0.44 -15.39
C ASP A 496 2.02 1.17 -16.23
N HIS A 497 1.25 0.42 -17.03
CA HIS A 497 0.16 0.96 -17.85
C HIS A 497 -1.22 0.90 -17.18
N SER A 498 -1.29 0.48 -15.90
CA SER A 498 -2.54 0.35 -15.15
C SER A 498 -2.40 0.86 -13.71
N THR A 499 -1.71 1.97 -13.53
CA THR A 499 -1.52 2.63 -12.23
C THR A 499 -2.55 3.75 -11.98
N ARG A 500 -3.00 4.44 -13.04
CA ARG A 500 -3.87 5.62 -12.94
C ARG A 500 -5.35 5.26 -13.03
N LEU A 501 -6.08 5.43 -11.94
CA LEU A 501 -7.55 5.53 -11.94
C LEU A 501 -7.95 7.02 -11.96
N ASP A 502 -8.96 7.40 -11.18
CA ASP A 502 -9.24 8.83 -10.95
C ASP A 502 -8.19 9.46 -10.02
N THR A 503 -7.47 8.62 -9.26
CA THR A 503 -6.25 8.91 -8.50
C THR A 503 -5.13 7.91 -8.86
N GLY A 504 -3.99 7.97 -8.16
CA GLY A 504 -2.84 7.09 -8.36
C GLY A 504 -1.76 7.69 -9.26
N ARG A 505 -0.61 7.02 -9.35
CA ARG A 505 0.50 7.40 -10.24
C ARG A 505 0.02 7.49 -11.70
N PRO A 506 0.52 8.43 -12.52
CA PRO A 506 0.27 8.41 -13.97
C PRO A 506 0.73 7.11 -14.64
N ASP A 507 0.01 6.66 -15.66
CA ASP A 507 0.39 5.47 -16.44
C ASP A 507 1.60 5.74 -17.30
N SER A 508 2.57 4.81 -17.31
CA SER A 508 3.73 4.77 -18.19
C SER A 508 4.33 6.15 -18.53
N PRO A 509 4.69 6.97 -17.52
CA PRO A 509 5.04 8.38 -17.71
C PRO A 509 6.28 8.59 -18.59
N GLU A 510 7.21 7.63 -18.59
CA GLU A 510 8.38 7.65 -19.48
C GLU A 510 7.97 7.49 -20.95
N LEU A 511 7.05 6.55 -21.24
CA LEU A 511 6.53 6.34 -22.58
C LEU A 511 5.67 7.54 -23.04
N ASP A 512 4.87 8.11 -22.14
CA ASP A 512 4.05 9.28 -22.44
C ASP A 512 4.91 10.48 -22.86
N SER A 513 5.92 10.83 -22.04
CA SER A 513 6.85 11.91 -22.35
C SER A 513 7.64 11.65 -23.63
N PHE A 514 7.98 10.38 -23.91
CA PHE A 514 8.64 9.98 -25.15
C PHE A 514 7.75 10.19 -26.38
N ILE A 515 6.48 9.79 -26.30
CA ILE A 515 5.48 9.98 -27.37
C ILE A 515 5.23 11.47 -27.62
N GLU A 516 5.07 12.28 -26.57
CA GLU A 516 4.92 13.73 -26.69
C GLU A 516 6.10 14.36 -27.43
N THR A 517 7.33 14.01 -27.02
CA THR A 517 8.56 14.50 -27.67
C THR A 517 8.64 14.08 -29.13
N MET A 518 8.21 12.86 -29.47
CA MET A 518 8.17 12.38 -30.85
C MET A 518 7.17 13.20 -31.69
N TRP A 519 5.98 13.48 -31.17
CA TRP A 519 4.99 14.30 -31.87
C TRP A 519 5.45 15.74 -32.07
N GLU A 520 6.12 16.35 -31.11
CA GLU A 520 6.70 17.69 -31.29
C GLU A 520 7.70 17.71 -32.45
N LYS A 521 8.55 16.69 -32.57
CA LYS A 521 9.48 16.56 -33.71
C LYS A 521 8.75 16.34 -35.02
N TRP A 522 7.75 15.46 -35.03
CA TRP A 522 6.91 15.17 -36.19
C TRP A 522 6.26 16.45 -36.74
N ASP A 523 5.62 17.24 -35.87
CA ASP A 523 4.93 18.48 -36.24
C ASP A 523 5.87 19.57 -36.75
N ASN A 524 7.13 19.55 -36.30
CA ASN A 524 8.20 20.43 -36.80
C ASN A 524 8.84 19.93 -38.11
N GLY A 525 8.42 18.77 -38.62
CA GLY A 525 8.97 18.15 -39.83
C GLY A 525 10.41 17.63 -39.64
N GLU A 526 10.77 17.29 -38.40
CA GLU A 526 12.06 16.68 -38.06
C GLU A 526 12.05 15.16 -38.34
N ASP A 527 13.23 14.55 -38.43
CA ASP A 527 13.37 13.11 -38.58
C ASP A 527 13.08 12.40 -37.25
N VAL A 528 12.09 11.50 -37.25
CA VAL A 528 11.68 10.70 -36.09
C VAL A 528 11.99 9.21 -36.26
N SER A 529 12.86 8.84 -37.20
CA SER A 529 13.14 7.42 -37.52
C SER A 529 13.58 6.61 -36.29
N SER A 530 14.38 7.21 -35.41
CA SER A 530 14.83 6.59 -34.15
C SER A 530 13.69 6.36 -33.17
N GLU A 531 12.76 7.30 -33.10
CA GLU A 531 11.62 7.28 -32.21
C GLU A 531 10.62 6.21 -32.65
N LEU A 532 10.34 6.15 -33.95
CA LEU A 532 9.51 5.08 -34.54
C LEU A 532 10.13 3.70 -34.33
N ALA A 533 11.45 3.55 -34.45
CA ALA A 533 12.13 2.28 -34.16
C ALA A 533 12.04 1.87 -32.67
N THR A 534 12.08 2.86 -31.77
CA THR A 534 11.92 2.65 -30.33
C THR A 534 10.48 2.25 -29.99
N LEU A 535 9.48 2.98 -30.51
CA LEU A 535 8.06 2.63 -30.36
C LEU A 535 7.75 1.24 -30.92
N LYS A 536 8.37 0.87 -32.04
CA LYS A 536 8.25 -0.48 -32.58
C LYS A 536 8.72 -1.54 -31.58
N SER A 537 9.88 -1.32 -30.96
CA SER A 537 10.43 -2.23 -29.96
C SER A 537 9.53 -2.30 -28.71
N GLU A 538 8.96 -1.16 -28.31
CA GLU A 538 8.00 -1.07 -27.20
C GLU A 538 6.73 -1.88 -27.49
N PHE A 539 6.13 -1.73 -28.66
CA PHE A 539 4.93 -2.48 -29.03
C PHE A 539 5.19 -3.98 -29.23
N GLU A 540 6.37 -4.38 -29.72
CA GLU A 540 6.80 -5.79 -29.75
C GLU A 540 6.91 -6.37 -28.32
N LYS A 541 7.39 -5.57 -27.36
CA LYS A 541 7.42 -5.95 -25.94
C LYS A 541 6.02 -6.03 -25.34
N MET A 542 5.10 -5.12 -25.68
CA MET A 542 3.69 -5.19 -25.26
C MET A 542 2.98 -6.46 -25.76
N ILE A 543 3.32 -6.96 -26.95
CA ILE A 543 2.75 -8.21 -27.49
C ILE A 543 3.31 -9.43 -26.75
N SER A 544 4.61 -9.46 -26.47
CA SER A 544 5.28 -10.65 -25.92
C SER A 544 5.16 -10.78 -24.40
N THR A 545 4.98 -9.67 -23.67
CA THR A 545 4.96 -9.69 -22.20
C THR A 545 3.77 -10.46 -21.61
N PRO A 546 2.52 -10.35 -22.11
CA PRO A 546 1.38 -11.12 -21.61
C PRO A 546 1.63 -12.63 -21.58
N ASP A 547 2.19 -13.20 -22.65
CA ASP A 547 2.51 -14.63 -22.71
C ASP A 547 3.64 -15.01 -21.75
N SER A 548 4.69 -14.18 -21.64
CA SER A 548 5.76 -14.39 -20.65
C SER A 548 5.22 -14.34 -19.22
N LEU A 549 4.28 -13.43 -18.94
CA LEU A 549 3.64 -13.32 -17.63
C LEU A 549 2.80 -14.56 -17.31
N ARG A 550 2.00 -15.05 -18.27
CA ARG A 550 1.21 -16.28 -18.13
C ARG A 550 2.07 -17.53 -17.91
N GLU A 551 3.30 -17.55 -18.44
CA GLU A 551 4.24 -18.67 -18.26
C GLU A 551 4.93 -18.65 -16.89
N LYS A 552 5.25 -17.46 -16.37
CA LYS A 552 6.12 -17.30 -15.20
C LYS A 552 5.39 -16.99 -13.89
N LEU A 553 4.18 -16.43 -13.94
CA LEU A 553 3.48 -16.00 -12.74
C LEU A 553 2.78 -17.20 -12.09
N ASP A 554 3.30 -17.66 -10.95
CA ASP A 554 2.74 -18.78 -10.19
C ASP A 554 1.35 -18.48 -9.58
N ASN A 555 1.03 -17.19 -9.38
CA ASN A 555 -0.25 -16.76 -8.82
C ASN A 555 -1.36 -16.83 -9.88
N GLU A 556 -1.99 -17.99 -10.00
CA GLU A 556 -3.08 -18.26 -10.97
C GLU A 556 -4.30 -17.34 -10.77
N GLU A 557 -4.62 -16.98 -9.52
CA GLU A 557 -5.77 -16.12 -9.22
C GLU A 557 -5.49 -14.66 -9.65
N LEU A 558 -4.27 -14.16 -9.46
CA LEU A 558 -3.87 -12.87 -10.02
C LEU A 558 -3.95 -12.87 -11.55
N LEU A 559 -3.44 -13.92 -12.22
CA LEU A 559 -3.56 -14.06 -13.68
C LEU A 559 -5.03 -14.01 -14.13
N SER A 560 -5.89 -14.76 -13.45
CA SER A 560 -7.34 -14.78 -13.70
C SER A 560 -7.96 -13.38 -13.59
N GLN A 561 -7.58 -12.63 -12.55
CA GLN A 561 -8.06 -11.26 -12.31
C GLN A 561 -7.55 -10.25 -13.35
N MET A 562 -6.37 -10.48 -13.94
CA MET A 562 -5.73 -9.59 -14.93
C MET A 562 -6.03 -9.96 -16.40
N GLU A 563 -6.64 -11.12 -16.68
CA GLU A 563 -6.68 -11.69 -18.04
C GLU A 563 -7.31 -10.75 -19.07
N LYS A 564 -8.37 -10.01 -18.71
CA LYS A 564 -9.00 -9.04 -19.63
C LYS A 564 -8.03 -7.91 -20.01
N GLN A 565 -7.27 -7.41 -19.03
CA GLN A 565 -6.26 -6.38 -19.25
C GLN A 565 -5.09 -6.93 -20.07
N LEU A 566 -4.66 -8.17 -19.85
CA LEU A 566 -3.60 -8.81 -20.62
C LEU A 566 -3.96 -8.98 -22.09
N VAL A 567 -5.16 -9.48 -22.40
CA VAL A 567 -5.66 -9.60 -23.78
C VAL A 567 -5.72 -8.23 -24.46
N LYS A 568 -6.18 -7.20 -23.75
CA LYS A 568 -6.27 -5.85 -24.31
C LYS A 568 -4.89 -5.21 -24.48
N PHE A 569 -3.96 -5.48 -23.58
CA PHE A 569 -2.58 -4.99 -23.63
C PHE A 569 -1.82 -5.55 -24.83
N GLU A 570 -1.95 -6.85 -25.09
CA GLU A 570 -1.42 -7.50 -26.29
C GLU A 570 -1.98 -6.85 -27.56
N LYS A 571 -3.31 -6.62 -27.59
CA LYS A 571 -3.98 -5.98 -28.73
C LYS A 571 -3.51 -4.55 -28.95
N TYR A 572 -3.26 -3.78 -27.88
CA TYR A 572 -2.66 -2.46 -27.99
C TYR A 572 -1.28 -2.52 -28.67
N GLY A 573 -0.45 -3.50 -28.32
CA GLY A 573 0.83 -3.73 -29.00
C GLY A 573 0.66 -4.03 -30.49
N GLU A 574 -0.25 -4.94 -30.88
CA GLU A 574 -0.51 -5.25 -32.29
C GLU A 574 -0.94 -4.03 -33.10
N VAL A 575 -1.89 -3.24 -32.57
CA VAL A 575 -2.40 -2.03 -33.23
C VAL A 575 -1.30 -0.97 -33.29
N GLY A 576 -0.54 -0.78 -32.21
CA GLY A 576 0.59 0.14 -32.12
C GLY A 576 1.65 -0.12 -33.20
N LEU A 577 2.00 -1.38 -33.45
CA LEU A 577 2.91 -1.75 -34.56
C LEU A 577 2.36 -1.38 -35.93
N GLY A 578 1.07 -1.58 -36.14
CA GLY A 578 0.37 -1.16 -37.36
C GLY A 578 0.47 0.35 -37.57
N ILE A 579 0.28 1.13 -36.50
CA ILE A 579 0.37 2.59 -36.52
C ILE A 579 1.80 3.07 -36.78
N VAL A 580 2.81 2.54 -36.10
CA VAL A 580 4.22 2.88 -36.37
C VAL A 580 4.56 2.60 -37.83
N SER A 581 4.16 1.44 -38.35
CA SER A 581 4.36 1.09 -39.76
C SER A 581 3.65 2.07 -40.72
N MET A 582 2.50 2.62 -40.33
CA MET A 582 1.77 3.62 -41.09
C MET A 582 2.51 4.96 -41.12
N LEU A 583 3.05 5.40 -39.97
CA LEU A 583 3.86 6.62 -39.87
C LEU A 583 5.15 6.52 -40.69
N GLU A 584 5.82 5.36 -40.67
CA GLU A 584 6.98 5.10 -41.53
C GLU A 584 6.64 5.22 -43.03
N SER A 585 5.43 4.80 -43.45
CA SER A 585 5.00 4.98 -44.85
C SER A 585 4.81 6.46 -45.22
N ILE A 586 4.33 7.29 -44.27
CA ILE A 586 4.24 8.74 -44.49
C ILE A 586 5.65 9.34 -44.63
N GLN A 587 6.57 8.99 -43.74
CA GLN A 587 7.95 9.50 -43.76
C GLN A 587 8.71 9.14 -45.05
N ASN A 588 8.37 8.00 -45.66
CA ASN A 588 8.95 7.52 -46.90
C ASN A 588 8.19 7.97 -48.17
N ASP A 589 7.21 8.87 -48.07
CA ASP A 589 6.32 9.28 -49.16
C ASP A 589 5.58 8.10 -49.86
N ASP A 590 5.38 6.98 -49.16
CA ASP A 590 4.70 5.78 -49.65
C ASP A 590 3.19 5.83 -49.38
N MET A 591 2.49 6.54 -50.28
CA MET A 591 1.03 6.70 -50.18
C MET A 591 0.26 5.37 -50.32
N VAL A 592 0.79 4.38 -51.04
CA VAL A 592 0.11 3.08 -51.20
C VAL A 592 0.21 2.28 -49.90
N GLY A 593 1.42 2.21 -49.31
CA GLY A 593 1.63 1.61 -48.01
C GLY A 593 0.80 2.26 -46.91
N PHE A 594 0.74 3.60 -46.90
CA PHE A 594 -0.10 4.36 -45.97
C PHE A 594 -1.57 3.93 -46.04
N TRP A 595 -2.19 3.94 -47.23
CA TRP A 595 -3.61 3.62 -47.36
C TRP A 595 -3.93 2.15 -47.00
N ASN A 596 -3.05 1.21 -47.34
CA ASN A 596 -3.22 -0.20 -46.96
C ASN A 596 -3.17 -0.36 -45.44
N LYS A 597 -2.14 0.19 -44.79
CA LYS A 597 -1.96 0.10 -43.34
C LYS A 597 -3.06 0.83 -42.57
N LYS A 598 -3.51 1.97 -43.08
CA LYS A 598 -4.66 2.70 -42.52
C LYS A 598 -5.93 1.84 -42.52
N TYR A 599 -6.21 1.13 -43.61
CA TYR A 599 -7.37 0.24 -43.70
C TYR A 599 -7.26 -0.95 -42.72
N GLU A 600 -6.08 -1.57 -42.62
CA GLU A 600 -5.81 -2.63 -41.65
C GLU A 600 -5.95 -2.13 -40.20
N GLY A 601 -5.39 -0.96 -39.90
CA GLY A 601 -5.49 -0.30 -38.60
C GLY A 601 -6.92 0.02 -38.19
N MET A 602 -7.78 0.47 -39.11
CA MET A 602 -9.20 0.70 -38.80
C MET A 602 -9.93 -0.57 -38.37
N LYS A 603 -9.60 -1.73 -38.96
CA LYS A 603 -10.16 -3.02 -38.55
C LYS A 603 -9.62 -3.44 -37.18
N ALA A 604 -8.32 -3.31 -36.98
CA ALA A 604 -7.67 -3.67 -35.73
C ALA A 604 -8.14 -2.80 -34.55
N LEU A 605 -8.41 -1.50 -34.80
CA LEU A 605 -9.01 -0.59 -33.82
C LEU A 605 -10.44 -1.01 -33.44
N ALA A 606 -11.26 -1.45 -34.40
CA ALA A 606 -12.60 -1.96 -34.10
C ALA A 606 -12.56 -3.26 -33.27
N GLU A 607 -11.56 -4.12 -33.50
CA GLU A 607 -11.31 -5.30 -32.67
C GLU A 607 -10.88 -4.89 -31.25
N LEU A 608 -9.93 -3.94 -31.12
CA LEU A 608 -9.49 -3.38 -29.83
C LEU A 608 -10.66 -2.78 -29.03
N ASP A 609 -11.52 -1.99 -29.68
CA ASP A 609 -12.70 -1.37 -29.05
C ASP A 609 -13.74 -2.41 -28.58
N SER A 610 -13.70 -3.63 -29.12
CA SER A 610 -14.60 -4.72 -28.72
C SER A 610 -14.11 -5.53 -27.52
N LEU A 611 -12.85 -5.37 -27.12
CA LEU A 611 -12.27 -6.08 -25.98
C LEU A 611 -12.66 -5.42 -24.66
N GLU A 612 -13.08 -6.27 -23.72
CA GLU A 612 -13.32 -5.89 -22.32
C GLU A 612 -12.00 -5.58 -21.60
N GLY A 613 -12.10 -4.96 -20.42
CA GLY A 613 -10.94 -4.44 -19.69
C GLY A 613 -10.50 -3.06 -20.19
N ILE A 614 -9.81 -2.31 -19.34
CA ILE A 614 -9.24 -1.00 -19.63
C ILE A 614 -7.81 -1.00 -19.09
N ILE A 615 -6.86 -0.60 -19.94
CA ILE A 615 -5.43 -0.47 -19.64
C ILE A 615 -4.82 0.49 -20.68
N ALA A 616 -3.76 1.21 -20.32
CA ALA A 616 -3.01 2.10 -21.21
C ALA A 616 -3.85 3.21 -21.91
N GLU A 617 -5.04 3.52 -21.39
CA GLU A 617 -6.02 4.40 -22.07
C GLU A 617 -5.63 5.88 -22.08
N LYS A 618 -4.60 6.26 -21.32
CA LYS A 618 -4.09 7.62 -21.23
C LYS A 618 -2.84 7.87 -22.08
N VAL A 619 -2.15 6.82 -22.53
CA VAL A 619 -0.85 6.94 -23.21
C VAL A 619 -0.89 6.26 -24.57
N VAL A 620 -1.09 4.94 -24.61
CA VAL A 620 -1.05 4.15 -25.85
C VAL A 620 -2.31 4.34 -26.68
N ASP A 621 -3.49 4.39 -26.05
CA ASP A 621 -4.75 4.59 -26.77
C ASP A 621 -4.81 5.95 -27.50
N PRO A 622 -4.44 7.10 -26.87
CA PRO A 622 -4.34 8.37 -27.59
C PRO A 622 -3.32 8.33 -28.72
N PHE A 623 -2.15 7.72 -28.55
CA PHE A 623 -1.17 7.57 -29.62
C PHE A 623 -1.75 6.88 -30.86
N ILE A 624 -2.49 5.79 -30.65
CA ILE A 624 -3.14 5.03 -31.74
C ILE A 624 -4.22 5.87 -32.44
N ARG A 625 -5.00 6.66 -31.69
CA ARG A 625 -6.15 7.40 -32.23
C ARG A 625 -5.79 8.75 -32.84
N ILE A 626 -4.68 9.37 -32.42
CA ILE A 626 -4.19 10.65 -32.96
C ILE A 626 -3.50 10.44 -34.31
N SER A 627 -2.78 9.32 -34.47
CA SER A 627 -2.08 8.92 -35.70
C SER A 627 -3.05 8.61 -36.86
#